data_AF-A0A7G2RQQ2-F1
#
_entry.id   AF-A0A7G2RQQ2-F1
#
_cell.length_a   1.000
_cell.length_b   1.000
_cell.length_c   1.000
_cell.angle_alpha   90.00
_cell.angle_beta   90.00
_cell.angle_gamma   90.00
#
_symmetry.space_group_name_H-M   'P 1'
#
loop_
_entity.id
_entity.type
_entity.pdbx_description
1 polymer ?
#
loop_
_entity_poly.entity_id
_entity_poly.type
_entity_poly.pdbx_seq_one_letter_code
_entity_poly.pdbx_strand_id
1 'polypeptide(L)'
;MVDTPNGTDNISMTDAISLLNTPIEDTVTDERNEAEDQPQQPEAEAQVPSEDQAHDAPEDDDYDDEADDGEDAYDDDDDDEAEVEEPTETLYTVKVDGKEVEVNLEEALKGYQRQEAFTKRSMELAEQRKAFAAEAAETKQLRDAYAQQLELLQTQLQQTSLAEEPDWAALKNEGYSTDDIFFAKTEWDKHQKQIQQVAAERQKIAQQQAQEQEQSLKQHLQNQRVEMLERIPEWRNDETREFERKEVIKYAQKRVGFSEEEISSASDARAIELLYKAWKWDNLMEKKPTTKKRTRQAPKMAKAGQPATKREVANRSKRKAREQFEKAGTVDAAVQLLMGR
;
A
#
# COMPACT_ATOMS: atom_id res chain seq x y z
N MET A 1 4.58 43.55 -21.11
CA MET A 1 5.20 42.42 -20.40
C MET A 1 4.86 42.60 -18.93
N VAL A 2 3.80 41.94 -18.46
CA VAL A 2 3.53 41.77 -17.03
C VAL A 2 3.01 40.35 -16.91
N ASP A 3 3.87 39.49 -16.36
CA ASP A 3 3.60 38.11 -16.00
C ASP A 3 2.61 38.07 -14.83
N THR A 4 1.57 37.24 -14.95
CA THR A 4 0.69 36.85 -13.86
C THR A 4 0.85 35.34 -13.67
N PRO A 5 1.25 34.84 -12.50
CA PRO A 5 1.31 33.41 -12.26
C PRO A 5 -0.11 32.93 -11.92
N ASN A 6 -0.84 32.46 -12.93
CA ASN A 6 -2.04 31.66 -12.72
C ASN A 6 -1.58 30.22 -12.42
N GLY A 7 -1.40 29.90 -11.14
CA GLY A 7 -1.09 28.57 -10.64
C GLY A 7 -2.28 27.99 -9.88
N THR A 8 -3.31 27.58 -10.61
CA THR A 8 -4.34 26.63 -10.13
C THR A 8 -4.23 25.38 -10.99
N ASP A 9 -3.09 24.70 -10.91
CA ASP A 9 -3.00 23.34 -11.42
C ASP A 9 -3.61 22.44 -10.36
N ASN A 10 -4.89 22.13 -10.58
CA ASN A 10 -5.50 20.91 -10.08
C ASN A 10 -4.51 19.77 -10.35
N ILE A 11 -4.23 18.94 -9.34
CA ILE A 11 -3.40 17.73 -9.43
C ILE A 11 -3.53 17.14 -10.83
N SER A 12 -2.49 17.27 -11.63
CA SER A 12 -2.54 16.88 -13.03
C SER A 12 -2.81 15.38 -13.09
N MET A 13 -3.52 14.93 -14.12
CA MET A 13 -3.73 13.53 -14.45
C MET A 13 -2.44 12.68 -14.38
N THR A 14 -1.29 13.33 -14.61
CA THR A 14 0.05 12.75 -14.47
C THR A 14 0.46 12.45 -13.03
N ASP A 15 0.03 13.26 -12.05
CA ASP A 15 0.37 13.10 -10.63
C ASP A 15 -0.41 11.95 -9.99
N ALA A 16 -1.68 11.77 -10.37
CA ALA A 16 -2.48 10.61 -9.94
C ALA A 16 -1.92 9.29 -10.48
N ILE A 17 -1.44 9.29 -11.74
CA ILE A 17 -0.78 8.13 -12.35
C ILE A 17 0.60 7.89 -11.73
N SER A 18 1.33 8.95 -11.39
CA SER A 18 2.62 8.85 -10.70
C SER A 18 2.49 8.16 -9.34
N LEU A 19 1.50 8.56 -8.51
CA LEU A 19 1.23 7.90 -7.22
C LEU A 19 0.77 6.44 -7.35
N LEU A 20 0.17 6.06 -8.49
CA LEU A 20 -0.16 4.67 -8.80
C LEU A 20 1.05 3.85 -9.30
N ASN A 21 2.13 4.53 -9.68
CA ASN A 21 3.31 3.93 -10.31
C ASN A 21 4.58 3.99 -9.43
N THR A 22 4.58 4.74 -8.34
CA THR A 22 5.72 4.76 -7.41
C THR A 22 5.89 3.38 -6.77
N PRO A 23 7.10 2.79 -6.79
CA PRO A 23 7.39 1.60 -6.00
C PRO A 23 7.29 1.97 -4.50
N ILE A 24 6.88 0.99 -3.69
CA ILE A 24 6.86 1.15 -2.22
C ILE A 24 8.32 1.15 -1.78
N GLU A 25 8.84 2.28 -1.32
CA GLU A 25 10.16 2.30 -0.67
C GLU A 25 10.05 1.60 0.69
N ASP A 26 10.79 0.51 0.82
CA ASP A 26 10.94 -0.28 2.04
C ASP A 26 11.94 0.46 2.94
N THR A 27 11.44 1.31 3.85
CA THR A 27 12.30 2.07 4.77
C THR A 27 12.74 1.22 5.95
N VAL A 28 13.48 0.14 5.69
CA VAL A 28 14.26 -0.60 6.69
C VAL A 28 15.54 -1.16 6.06
N THR A 29 16.49 -0.29 5.71
CA THR A 29 17.95 -0.54 5.75
C THR A 29 18.67 0.59 5.04
N ASP A 30 19.15 1.59 5.78
CA ASP A 30 20.48 2.17 5.53
C ASP A 30 20.87 3.10 6.70
N GLU A 31 21.25 2.48 7.82
CA GLU A 31 22.17 3.09 8.78
C GLU A 31 23.47 2.29 8.72
N ARG A 32 24.36 2.62 7.76
CA ARG A 32 25.81 2.43 7.97
C ARG A 32 26.66 3.26 7.01
N ASN A 33 27.40 4.18 7.61
CA ASN A 33 28.66 4.79 7.17
C ASN A 33 28.65 5.68 5.93
N GLU A 34 28.85 6.98 6.14
CA GLU A 34 30.14 7.60 5.77
C GLU A 34 30.39 8.85 6.63
N ALA A 35 31.62 8.94 7.13
CA ALA A 35 32.18 10.04 7.90
C ALA A 35 33.11 10.88 7.01
N GLU A 36 33.46 12.08 7.50
CA GLU A 36 34.39 13.09 6.95
C GLU A 36 33.74 14.00 5.88
N ASP A 37 33.68 15.33 6.03
CA ASP A 37 34.78 16.25 6.32
C ASP A 37 34.25 17.59 6.89
N GLN A 38 34.98 18.19 7.83
CA GLN A 38 34.79 19.55 8.36
C GLN A 38 35.74 20.52 7.61
N PRO A 39 35.44 21.83 7.49
CA PRO A 39 35.96 22.76 8.51
C PRO A 39 35.11 24.02 8.81
N GLN A 40 35.08 24.32 10.10
CA GLN A 40 35.34 25.62 10.76
C GLN A 40 34.24 26.71 10.91
N GLN A 41 34.08 27.08 12.19
CA GLN A 41 33.34 28.18 12.82
C GLN A 41 33.98 29.57 12.56
N PRO A 42 33.38 30.69 13.06
CA PRO A 42 33.59 31.13 14.46
C PRO A 42 32.27 31.47 15.19
N GLU A 43 32.09 30.99 16.42
CA GLU A 43 32.26 31.70 17.71
C GLU A 43 31.36 32.93 17.94
N ALA A 44 30.39 32.76 18.84
CA ALA A 44 29.92 33.79 19.75
C ALA A 44 29.48 33.12 21.07
N GLU A 45 30.20 33.46 22.14
CA GLU A 45 29.95 33.10 23.54
C GLU A 45 28.59 33.62 24.05
N ALA A 46 27.94 32.85 24.93
CA ALA A 46 27.80 33.18 26.36
C ALA A 46 26.47 32.69 26.99
N GLN A 47 26.64 32.09 28.18
CA GLN A 47 25.75 32.07 29.36
C GLN A 47 24.73 30.92 29.53
N VAL A 48 25.12 30.01 30.43
CA VAL A 48 24.27 29.23 31.35
C VAL A 48 23.47 30.15 32.30
N PRO A 49 22.27 29.74 32.73
CA PRO A 49 22.19 29.21 34.09
C PRO A 49 21.30 27.95 34.24
N SER A 50 21.62 27.19 35.29
CA SER A 50 20.84 26.10 35.88
C SER A 50 19.71 26.62 36.77
N GLU A 51 18.57 25.94 36.77
CA GLU A 51 17.69 25.63 37.92
C GLU A 51 16.49 24.84 37.33
N ASP A 52 16.37 23.54 37.64
CA ASP A 52 15.63 23.01 38.79
C ASP A 52 14.11 22.94 38.55
N GLN A 53 13.62 21.75 38.20
CA GLN A 53 12.39 21.20 38.75
C GLN A 53 12.19 19.74 38.30
N ALA A 54 12.45 18.85 39.25
CA ALA A 54 11.92 17.50 39.30
C ALA A 54 10.45 17.53 39.74
N HIS A 55 9.60 16.72 39.10
CA HIS A 55 8.33 16.24 39.64
C HIS A 55 8.11 14.84 39.05
N ASP A 56 8.42 13.79 39.82
CA ASP A 56 7.60 13.16 40.87
C ASP A 56 6.52 12.25 40.26
N ALA A 57 6.83 10.94 40.28
CA ALA A 57 5.90 9.85 40.07
C ALA A 57 6.13 8.88 41.24
N PRO A 58 5.09 8.46 41.98
CA PRO A 58 5.26 7.67 43.19
C PRO A 58 5.55 6.21 42.84
N GLU A 59 6.67 5.70 43.34
CA GLU A 59 6.89 4.29 43.63
C GLU A 59 6.54 4.06 45.10
N ASP A 60 5.62 3.15 45.38
CA ASP A 60 5.56 2.48 46.68
C ASP A 60 4.91 1.09 46.57
N ASP A 61 5.16 0.30 47.62
CA ASP A 61 4.86 -1.11 47.90
C ASP A 61 5.88 -2.14 47.34
N ASP A 62 7.00 -2.45 48.00
CA ASP A 62 7.24 -2.93 49.40
C ASP A 62 7.00 -4.44 49.53
N TYR A 63 8.09 -5.20 49.66
CA TYR A 63 8.17 -6.45 50.42
C TYR A 63 9.63 -6.66 50.86
N ASP A 64 9.85 -6.24 52.10
CA ASP A 64 10.89 -6.63 53.05
C ASP A 64 10.93 -8.15 53.26
N ASP A 65 12.11 -8.76 53.22
CA ASP A 65 12.35 -10.07 53.87
C ASP A 65 13.74 -10.05 54.52
N GLU A 66 13.71 -10.34 55.80
CA GLU A 66 14.73 -10.05 56.81
C GLU A 66 15.95 -10.97 56.65
N ALA A 67 17.13 -10.38 56.88
CA ALA A 67 18.36 -11.11 57.14
C ALA A 67 18.37 -11.62 58.59
N ASP A 68 18.53 -12.93 58.78
CA ASP A 68 18.99 -13.53 60.03
C ASP A 68 20.36 -14.20 59.81
N ASP A 69 21.35 -13.66 60.51
CA ASP A 69 22.75 -14.07 60.53
C ASP A 69 23.01 -14.87 61.81
N GLY A 70 23.44 -16.13 61.64
CA GLY A 70 23.73 -17.04 62.73
C GLY A 70 24.90 -17.95 62.40
N GLU A 71 26.12 -17.52 62.71
CA GLU A 71 27.26 -18.40 62.94
C GLU A 71 27.12 -19.12 64.30
N ASP A 72 27.28 -20.45 64.35
CA ASP A 72 28.48 -21.11 64.93
C ASP A 72 28.35 -22.67 65.01
N ALA A 73 29.52 -23.32 64.85
CA ALA A 73 30.00 -24.59 65.42
C ALA A 73 29.59 -26.02 64.89
N TYR A 74 30.64 -26.68 64.38
CA TYR A 74 31.02 -28.11 64.15
C TYR A 74 30.30 -29.27 64.87
N ASP A 75 30.07 -30.39 64.14
CA ASP A 75 30.55 -31.81 64.33
C ASP A 75 29.80 -32.73 63.31
N ASP A 76 30.45 -33.28 62.28
CA ASP A 76 31.00 -34.65 62.14
C ASP A 76 30.00 -35.74 61.66
N ASP A 77 30.47 -36.40 60.59
CA ASP A 77 30.15 -37.72 60.01
C ASP A 77 28.82 -38.09 59.32
N ASP A 78 29.05 -38.95 58.32
CA ASP A 78 28.19 -39.87 57.56
C ASP A 78 27.47 -39.42 56.28
N ASP A 79 28.04 -39.90 55.16
CA ASP A 79 27.41 -40.52 53.99
C ASP A 79 25.88 -40.52 53.97
N ASP A 80 25.29 -39.77 53.04
CA ASP A 80 24.20 -40.31 52.24
C ASP A 80 24.08 -39.57 50.89
N GLU A 81 24.13 -40.38 49.85
CA GLU A 81 24.10 -40.08 48.43
C GLU A 81 22.70 -39.55 48.05
N ALA A 82 22.43 -38.27 48.32
CA ALA A 82 21.21 -37.62 47.87
C ALA A 82 21.32 -37.24 46.39
N GLU A 83 20.81 -38.16 45.56
CA GLU A 83 20.49 -37.99 44.16
C GLU A 83 19.86 -36.60 43.91
N VAL A 84 20.60 -35.72 43.24
CA VAL A 84 20.10 -34.44 42.73
C VAL A 84 19.09 -34.79 41.64
N GLU A 85 17.81 -34.85 42.01
CA GLU A 85 16.70 -34.96 41.07
C GLU A 85 16.68 -33.66 40.26
N GLU A 86 17.26 -33.70 39.05
CA GLU A 86 17.10 -32.62 38.07
C GLU A 86 15.61 -32.33 37.91
N PRO A 87 15.16 -31.06 37.96
CA PRO A 87 13.76 -30.75 37.71
C PRO A 87 13.44 -31.17 36.28
N THR A 88 12.75 -32.30 36.14
CA THR A 88 12.25 -32.75 34.85
C THR A 88 11.30 -31.66 34.35
N GLU A 89 11.72 -30.92 33.32
CA GLU A 89 10.86 -29.95 32.65
C GLU A 89 9.64 -30.71 32.10
N THR A 90 8.54 -30.70 32.84
CA THR A 90 7.28 -31.31 32.40
C THR A 90 6.78 -30.52 31.20
N LEU A 91 6.96 -31.11 30.02
CA LEU A 91 6.48 -30.58 28.75
C LEU A 91 4.98 -30.82 28.63
N TYR A 92 4.24 -29.75 28.34
CA TYR A 92 2.79 -29.78 28.12
C TYR A 92 2.48 -29.53 26.65
N THR A 93 1.61 -30.33 26.05
CA THR A 93 1.13 -30.13 24.68
C THR A 93 0.07 -29.03 24.64
N VAL A 94 0.42 -27.88 24.05
CA VAL A 94 -0.49 -26.75 23.83
C VAL A 94 -0.77 -26.59 22.33
N LYS A 95 -2.02 -26.26 21.98
CA LYS A 95 -2.42 -25.99 20.59
C LYS A 95 -2.29 -24.51 20.27
N VAL A 96 -1.34 -24.17 19.39
CA VAL A 96 -1.18 -22.81 18.83
C VAL A 96 -1.48 -22.90 17.33
N ASP A 97 -2.44 -22.12 16.85
CA ASP A 97 -2.86 -22.07 15.44
C ASP A 97 -3.14 -23.46 14.80
N GLY A 98 -3.71 -24.38 15.60
CA GLY A 98 -4.10 -25.72 15.15
C GLY A 98 -2.95 -26.74 15.07
N LYS A 99 -1.73 -26.39 15.51
CA LYS A 99 -0.60 -27.32 15.64
C LYS A 99 -0.32 -27.62 17.11
N GLU A 100 -0.07 -28.88 17.42
CA GLU A 100 0.31 -29.32 18.76
C GLU A 100 1.80 -29.04 18.97
N VAL A 101 2.11 -28.22 19.97
CA VAL A 101 3.48 -27.83 20.34
C VAL A 101 3.69 -28.18 21.80
N GLU A 102 4.77 -28.91 22.09
CA GLU A 102 5.19 -29.20 23.45
C GLU A 102 5.93 -27.98 24.01
N VAL A 103 5.38 -27.39 25.07
CA VAL A 103 5.93 -26.21 25.76
C VAL A 103 5.97 -26.48 27.26
N ASN A 104 6.98 -25.96 27.95
CA ASN A 104 7.02 -25.98 29.40
C ASN A 104 5.92 -25.06 29.97
N LEU A 105 5.49 -25.30 31.21
CA LEU A 105 4.43 -24.56 31.90
C LEU A 105 4.72 -23.04 31.91
N GLU A 106 5.96 -22.65 32.14
CA GLU A 106 6.36 -21.24 32.11
C GLU A 106 6.14 -20.57 30.75
N GLU A 107 6.45 -21.25 29.65
CA GLU A 107 6.31 -20.69 28.29
C GLU A 107 4.82 -20.61 27.90
N ALA A 108 4.02 -21.59 28.31
CA ALA A 108 2.57 -21.53 28.15
C ALA A 108 1.94 -20.34 28.91
N LEU A 109 2.39 -20.08 30.14
CA LEU A 109 1.91 -18.99 30.98
C LEU A 109 2.37 -17.62 30.45
N LYS A 110 3.64 -17.49 30.04
CA LYS A 110 4.18 -16.29 29.36
C LYS A 110 3.45 -16.04 28.03
N GLY A 111 3.14 -17.08 27.26
CA GLY A 111 2.36 -17.00 26.02
C GLY A 111 0.94 -16.49 26.26
N TYR A 112 0.25 -17.01 27.27
CA TYR A 112 -1.08 -16.55 27.67
C TYR A 112 -1.07 -15.08 28.11
N GLN A 113 -0.13 -14.68 28.97
CA GLN A 113 0.01 -13.29 29.43
C GLN A 113 0.28 -12.33 28.26
N ARG A 114 1.16 -12.72 27.32
CA ARG A 114 1.42 -11.94 26.09
C ARG A 114 0.17 -11.84 25.21
N GLN A 115 -0.56 -12.93 25.04
CA GLN A 115 -1.79 -12.94 24.25
C GLN A 115 -2.89 -12.08 24.89
N GLU A 116 -3.07 -12.16 26.21
CA GLU A 116 -4.04 -11.33 26.93
C GLU A 116 -3.66 -9.85 26.83
N ALA A 117 -2.39 -9.51 27.06
CA ALA A 117 -1.87 -8.15 26.92
C ALA A 117 -2.00 -7.62 25.48
N PHE A 118 -1.66 -8.44 24.48
CA PHE A 118 -1.83 -8.09 23.06
C PHE A 118 -3.31 -7.89 22.71
N THR A 119 -4.19 -8.75 23.21
CA THR A 119 -5.63 -8.65 22.99
C THR A 119 -6.18 -7.37 23.62
N LYS A 120 -5.83 -7.09 24.88
CA LYS A 120 -6.21 -5.85 25.58
C LYS A 120 -5.71 -4.61 24.84
N ARG A 121 -4.43 -4.55 24.49
CA ARG A 121 -3.84 -3.43 23.72
C ARG A 121 -4.46 -3.28 22.33
N SER A 122 -4.78 -4.39 21.67
CA SER A 122 -5.45 -4.36 20.35
C SER A 122 -6.87 -3.85 20.46
N MET A 123 -7.60 -4.23 21.51
CA MET A 123 -8.94 -3.70 21.81
C MET A 123 -8.88 -2.22 22.14
N GLU A 124 -7.93 -1.80 22.99
CA GLU A 124 -7.71 -0.40 23.35
C GLU A 124 -7.36 0.44 22.10
N LEU A 125 -6.45 -0.05 21.25
CA LEU A 125 -6.08 0.62 20.01
C LEU A 125 -7.26 0.71 19.02
N ALA A 126 -8.08 -0.34 18.94
CA ALA A 126 -9.30 -0.32 18.13
C ALA A 126 -10.32 0.69 18.67
N GLU A 127 -10.47 0.78 20.00
CA GLU A 127 -11.33 1.75 20.67
C GLU A 127 -10.83 3.18 20.47
N GLN A 128 -9.53 3.43 20.66
CA GLN A 128 -8.89 4.73 20.37
C GLN A 128 -9.07 5.14 18.91
N ARG A 129 -8.87 4.22 17.95
CA ARG A 129 -9.11 4.50 16.52
C ARG A 129 -10.57 4.84 16.23
N LYS A 130 -11.50 4.15 16.88
CA LYS A 130 -12.93 4.42 16.74
C LYS A 130 -13.31 5.77 17.34
N ALA A 131 -12.79 6.10 18.52
CA ALA A 131 -12.98 7.40 19.17
C ALA A 131 -12.43 8.54 18.30
N PHE A 132 -11.19 8.40 17.81
CA PHE A 132 -10.57 9.37 16.91
C PHE A 132 -11.35 9.53 15.59
N ALA A 133 -11.81 8.43 15.00
CA ALA A 133 -12.63 8.49 13.79
C ALA A 133 -13.98 9.19 14.03
N ALA A 134 -14.59 8.99 15.21
CA ALA A 134 -15.82 9.67 15.59
C ALA A 134 -15.58 11.18 15.79
N GLU A 135 -14.53 11.56 16.52
CA GLU A 135 -14.15 12.96 16.73
C GLU A 135 -13.80 13.66 15.42
N ALA A 136 -13.08 12.98 14.52
CA ALA A 136 -12.79 13.50 13.19
C ALA A 136 -14.06 13.70 12.36
N ALA A 137 -15.02 12.75 12.42
CA ALA A 137 -16.29 12.88 11.73
C ALA A 137 -17.15 14.03 12.29
N GLU A 138 -17.20 14.18 13.61
CA GLU A 138 -17.89 15.30 14.27
C GLU A 138 -17.25 16.64 13.90
N THR A 139 -15.93 16.72 13.92
CA THR A 139 -15.18 17.92 13.51
C THR A 139 -15.48 18.31 12.07
N LYS A 140 -15.56 17.33 11.16
CA LYS A 140 -15.96 17.58 9.76
C LYS A 140 -17.40 18.12 9.68
N GLN A 141 -18.34 17.50 10.39
CA GLN A 141 -19.73 17.96 10.42
C GLN A 141 -19.87 19.38 10.98
N LEU A 142 -19.15 19.70 12.07
CA LEU A 142 -19.11 21.04 12.64
C LEU A 142 -18.53 22.06 11.66
N ARG A 143 -17.46 21.69 10.95
CA ARG A 143 -16.86 22.55 9.91
C ARG A 143 -17.81 22.78 8.75
N ASP A 144 -18.49 21.75 8.27
CA ASP A 144 -19.46 21.86 7.17
C ASP A 144 -20.67 22.71 7.57
N ALA A 145 -21.17 22.54 8.80
CA ALA A 145 -22.21 23.40 9.36
C ALA A 145 -21.76 24.87 9.49
N TYR A 146 -20.50 25.09 9.91
CA TYR A 146 -19.91 26.42 9.98
C TYR A 146 -19.75 27.05 8.59
N ALA A 147 -19.31 26.28 7.59
CA ALA A 147 -19.21 26.73 6.20
C ALA A 147 -20.58 27.16 5.64
N GLN A 148 -21.64 26.39 5.91
CA GLN A 148 -23.02 26.74 5.52
C GLN A 148 -23.51 28.01 6.21
N GLN A 149 -23.19 28.18 7.51
CA GLN A 149 -23.54 29.39 8.24
C GLN A 149 -22.81 30.62 7.68
N LEU A 150 -21.53 30.49 7.33
CA LEU A 150 -20.76 31.57 6.69
C LEU A 150 -21.31 31.94 5.31
N GLU A 151 -21.79 30.97 4.53
CA GLU A 151 -22.43 31.23 3.24
C GLU A 151 -23.74 32.02 3.40
N LEU A 152 -24.55 31.68 4.40
CA LEU A 152 -25.76 32.44 4.73
C LEU A 152 -25.43 33.86 5.19
N LEU A 153 -24.44 34.02 6.08
CA LEU A 153 -23.99 35.32 6.56
C LEU A 153 -23.45 36.19 5.41
N GLN A 154 -22.65 35.60 4.52
CA GLN A 154 -22.15 36.27 3.33
C GLN A 154 -23.31 36.75 2.45
N THR A 155 -24.31 35.90 2.21
CA THR A 155 -25.48 36.24 1.40
C THR A 155 -26.28 37.39 2.02
N GLN A 156 -26.45 37.38 3.35
CA GLN A 156 -27.11 38.47 4.08
C GLN A 156 -26.33 39.79 4.02
N LEU A 157 -25.01 39.74 4.23
CA LEU A 157 -24.14 40.92 4.12
C LEU A 157 -24.14 41.47 2.69
N GLN A 158 -24.09 40.60 1.68
CA GLN A 158 -24.13 40.99 0.27
C GLN A 158 -25.45 41.67 -0.11
N GLN A 159 -26.59 41.16 0.37
CA GLN A 159 -27.90 41.79 0.18
C GLN A 159 -27.97 43.19 0.81
N THR A 160 -27.31 43.38 1.96
CA THR A 160 -27.27 44.67 2.65
C THR A 160 -26.28 45.65 1.99
N SER A 161 -25.17 45.16 1.43
CA SER A 161 -24.21 45.98 0.65
C SER A 161 -24.62 46.23 -0.79
N LEU A 162 -25.73 45.66 -1.27
CA LEU A 162 -26.21 45.95 -2.62
C LEU A 162 -26.65 47.43 -2.78
N ALA A 163 -26.74 48.17 -1.68
CA ALA A 163 -26.70 49.62 -1.68
C ALA A 163 -25.31 50.09 -2.14
N GLU A 164 -25.27 50.61 -3.37
CA GLU A 164 -24.12 51.25 -4.02
C GLU A 164 -23.35 52.17 -3.07
N GLU A 165 -22.01 52.28 -3.24
CA GLU A 165 -21.19 53.17 -2.40
C GLU A 165 -21.81 54.57 -2.40
N PRO A 166 -22.17 55.12 -1.22
CA PRO A 166 -22.72 56.47 -1.16
C PRO A 166 -21.72 57.46 -1.74
N ASP A 167 -22.17 58.35 -2.63
CA ASP A 167 -21.31 59.43 -3.12
C ASP A 167 -21.07 60.44 -1.98
N TRP A 168 -20.00 60.21 -1.23
CA TRP A 168 -19.59 61.04 -0.09
C TRP A 168 -19.33 62.50 -0.50
N ALA A 169 -18.96 62.75 -1.76
CA ALA A 169 -18.72 64.10 -2.27
C ALA A 169 -20.04 64.82 -2.58
N ALA A 170 -21.04 64.10 -3.12
CA ALA A 170 -22.39 64.63 -3.28
C ALA A 170 -23.04 64.99 -1.92
N LEU A 171 -22.93 64.10 -0.92
CA LEU A 171 -23.43 64.36 0.44
C LEU A 171 -22.77 65.58 1.08
N LYS A 172 -21.48 65.80 0.84
CA LYS A 172 -20.79 67.02 1.30
C LYS A 172 -21.32 68.28 0.61
N ASN A 173 -21.63 68.20 -0.69
CA ASN A 173 -22.14 69.34 -1.47
C ASN A 173 -23.62 69.65 -1.17
N GLU A 174 -24.40 68.67 -0.71
CA GLU A 174 -25.80 68.82 -0.30
C GLU A 174 -25.98 69.46 1.10
N GLY A 175 -24.88 69.68 1.83
CA GLY A 175 -24.90 70.43 3.09
C GLY A 175 -25.07 69.59 4.36
N TYR A 176 -24.84 68.27 4.29
CA TYR A 176 -24.79 67.41 5.48
C TYR A 176 -23.63 67.78 6.40
N SER A 177 -23.78 67.56 7.71
CA SER A 177 -22.72 67.82 8.68
C SER A 177 -21.51 66.92 8.42
N THR A 178 -20.30 67.44 8.68
CA THR A 178 -19.07 66.65 8.55
C THR A 178 -19.08 65.43 9.48
N ASP A 179 -19.72 65.55 10.65
CA ASP A 179 -19.83 64.46 11.62
C ASP A 179 -20.75 63.33 11.13
N ASP A 180 -21.86 63.66 10.46
CA ASP A 180 -22.80 62.68 9.91
C ASP A 180 -22.17 61.87 8.77
N ILE A 181 -21.42 62.55 7.89
CA ILE A 181 -20.66 61.93 6.80
C ILE A 181 -19.55 61.02 7.36
N PHE A 182 -18.83 61.48 8.40
CA PHE A 182 -17.80 60.69 9.04
C PHE A 182 -18.38 59.42 9.66
N PHE A 183 -19.47 59.53 10.40
CA PHE A 183 -20.15 58.38 11.00
C PHE A 183 -20.61 57.39 9.92
N ALA A 184 -21.31 57.86 8.87
CA ALA A 184 -21.78 57.03 7.78
C ALA A 184 -20.63 56.33 7.03
N LYS A 185 -19.51 57.03 6.78
CA LYS A 185 -18.31 56.44 6.19
C LYS A 185 -17.69 55.37 7.09
N THR A 186 -17.62 55.61 8.41
CA THR A 186 -17.08 54.61 9.34
C THR A 186 -17.93 53.36 9.41
N GLU A 187 -19.26 53.48 9.35
CA GLU A 187 -20.17 52.34 9.30
C GLU A 187 -20.04 51.57 7.98
N TRP A 188 -19.89 52.28 6.85
CA TRP A 188 -19.63 51.65 5.56
C TRP A 188 -18.28 50.93 5.54
N ASP A 189 -17.21 51.55 6.04
CA ASP A 189 -15.87 50.94 6.15
C ASP A 189 -15.89 49.70 7.05
N LYS A 190 -16.64 49.74 8.17
CA LYS A 190 -16.85 48.56 9.03
C LYS A 190 -17.57 47.45 8.29
N HIS A 191 -18.64 47.76 7.55
CA HIS A 191 -19.39 46.79 6.78
C HIS A 191 -18.54 46.14 5.67
N GLN A 192 -17.76 46.94 4.94
CA GLN A 192 -16.82 46.42 3.94
C GLN A 192 -15.76 45.51 4.55
N LYS A 193 -15.21 45.87 5.72
CA LYS A 193 -14.28 45.01 6.45
C LYS A 193 -14.91 43.69 6.87
N GLN A 194 -16.17 43.70 7.34
CA GLN A 194 -16.89 42.48 7.69
C GLN A 194 -17.09 41.57 6.48
N ILE A 195 -17.48 42.12 5.32
CA ILE A 195 -17.61 41.35 4.07
C ILE A 195 -16.27 40.72 3.68
N GLN A 196 -15.18 41.49 3.72
CA GLN A 196 -13.84 41.00 3.39
C GLN A 196 -13.38 39.90 4.36
N GLN A 197 -13.64 40.06 5.66
CA GLN A 197 -13.31 39.04 6.67
C GLN A 197 -14.07 37.74 6.44
N VAL A 198 -15.38 37.81 6.21
CA VAL A 198 -16.21 36.62 5.92
C VAL A 198 -15.76 35.95 4.62
N ALA A 199 -15.45 36.71 3.58
CA ALA A 199 -14.95 36.18 2.32
C ALA A 199 -13.58 35.48 2.48
N ALA A 200 -12.66 36.07 3.25
CA ALA A 200 -11.36 35.47 3.55
C ALA A 200 -11.50 34.17 4.34
N GLU A 201 -12.37 34.14 5.36
CA GLU A 201 -12.61 32.94 6.17
C GLU A 201 -13.24 31.81 5.32
N ARG A 202 -14.20 32.15 4.44
CA ARG A 202 -14.77 31.19 3.50
C ARG A 202 -13.71 30.62 2.56
N GLN A 203 -12.84 31.46 2.00
CA GLN A 203 -11.77 31.01 1.11
C GLN A 203 -10.82 30.05 1.83
N LYS A 204 -10.47 30.35 3.09
CA LYS A 204 -9.64 29.49 3.93
C LYS A 204 -10.28 28.12 4.16
N ILE A 205 -11.56 28.08 4.52
CA ILE A 205 -12.30 26.82 4.71
C ILE A 205 -12.40 26.03 3.41
N ALA A 206 -12.70 26.70 2.30
CA ALA A 206 -12.75 26.05 0.99
C ALA A 206 -11.40 25.44 0.60
N GLN A 207 -10.29 26.13 0.87
CA GLN A 207 -8.95 25.60 0.64
C GLN A 207 -8.66 24.38 1.52
N GLN A 208 -9.04 24.43 2.80
CA GLN A 208 -8.90 23.28 3.71
C GLN A 208 -9.73 22.08 3.26
N GLN A 209 -10.99 22.29 2.84
CA GLN A 209 -11.85 21.23 2.30
C GLN A 209 -11.28 20.64 1.02
N ALA A 210 -10.75 21.45 0.11
CA ALA A 210 -10.12 20.97 -1.13
C ALA A 210 -8.89 20.10 -0.84
N GLN A 211 -8.02 20.53 0.09
CA GLN A 211 -6.86 19.76 0.52
C GLN A 211 -7.26 18.43 1.17
N GLU A 212 -8.30 18.43 2.01
CA GLU A 212 -8.80 17.20 2.63
C GLU A 212 -9.38 16.23 1.60
N GLN A 213 -10.15 16.74 0.63
CA GLN A 213 -10.67 15.92 -0.47
C GLN A 213 -9.54 15.30 -1.30
N GLU A 214 -8.51 16.07 -1.61
CA GLU A 214 -7.31 15.57 -2.28
C GLU A 214 -6.63 14.46 -1.47
N GLN A 215 -6.43 14.66 -0.17
CA GLN A 215 -5.83 13.64 0.69
C GLN A 215 -6.68 12.37 0.78
N SER A 216 -7.99 12.52 0.95
CA SER A 216 -8.94 11.40 0.97
C SER A 216 -8.94 10.66 -0.37
N LEU A 217 -8.84 11.37 -1.50
CA LEU A 217 -8.74 10.76 -2.82
C LEU A 217 -7.44 9.97 -2.95
N LYS A 218 -6.29 10.54 -2.54
CA LYS A 218 -4.99 9.85 -2.56
C LYS A 218 -5.02 8.57 -1.72
N GLN A 219 -5.57 8.64 -0.50
CA GLN A 219 -5.73 7.46 0.36
C GLN A 219 -6.64 6.41 -0.26
N HIS A 220 -7.76 6.84 -0.87
CA HIS A 220 -8.66 5.93 -1.57
C HIS A 220 -7.96 5.22 -2.73
N LEU A 221 -7.20 5.94 -3.55
CA LEU A 221 -6.43 5.38 -4.66
C LEU A 221 -5.35 4.40 -4.19
N GLN A 222 -4.66 4.70 -3.08
CA GLN A 222 -3.69 3.78 -2.47
C GLN A 222 -4.36 2.49 -2.00
N ASN A 223 -5.49 2.59 -1.31
CA ASN A 223 -6.26 1.41 -0.87
C ASN A 223 -6.74 0.58 -2.06
N GLN A 224 -7.25 1.23 -3.11
CA GLN A 224 -7.63 0.54 -4.35
C GLN A 224 -6.44 -0.14 -5.03
N ARG A 225 -5.24 0.47 -4.99
CA ARG A 225 -4.01 -0.16 -5.50
C ARG A 225 -3.66 -1.43 -4.73
N VAL A 226 -3.77 -1.41 -3.41
CA VAL A 226 -3.53 -2.60 -2.57
C VAL A 226 -4.57 -3.69 -2.89
N GLU A 227 -5.86 -3.33 -2.91
CA GLU A 227 -6.96 -4.25 -3.22
C GLU A 227 -6.83 -4.86 -4.63
N MET A 228 -6.34 -4.09 -5.60
CA MET A 228 -6.04 -4.55 -6.95
C MET A 228 -4.91 -5.59 -6.96
N LEU A 229 -3.85 -5.40 -6.17
CA LEU A 229 -2.72 -6.33 -6.08
C LEU A 229 -3.07 -7.63 -5.37
N GLU A 230 -4.03 -7.58 -4.44
CA GLU A 230 -4.58 -8.78 -3.81
C GLU A 230 -5.44 -9.59 -4.80
N ARG A 231 -6.24 -8.92 -5.64
CA ARG A 231 -7.08 -9.56 -6.66
C ARG A 231 -6.30 -10.06 -7.87
N ILE A 232 -5.25 -9.36 -8.27
CA ILE A 232 -4.39 -9.70 -9.42
C ILE A 232 -2.94 -9.87 -8.92
N PRO A 233 -2.58 -11.02 -8.34
CA PRO A 233 -1.24 -11.25 -7.80
C PRO A 233 -0.13 -11.15 -8.86
N GLU A 234 -0.43 -11.46 -10.12
CA GLU A 234 0.50 -11.33 -11.26
C GLU A 234 1.01 -9.89 -11.43
N TRP A 235 0.25 -8.90 -10.96
CA TRP A 235 0.60 -7.48 -11.06
C TRP A 235 1.52 -7.02 -9.92
N ARG A 236 1.92 -7.91 -9.00
CA ARG A 236 2.99 -7.58 -8.03
C ARG A 236 4.32 -7.31 -8.71
N ASN A 237 4.56 -7.91 -9.88
CA ASN A 237 5.71 -7.57 -10.72
C ASN A 237 5.37 -6.34 -11.59
N ASP A 238 6.16 -5.28 -11.43
CA ASP A 238 5.93 -4.00 -12.10
C ASP A 238 6.07 -4.07 -13.62
N GLU A 239 7.01 -4.87 -14.15
CA GLU A 239 7.16 -5.03 -15.60
C GLU A 239 5.93 -5.71 -16.22
N THR A 240 5.41 -6.73 -15.52
CA THR A 240 4.24 -7.50 -15.98
C THR A 240 2.99 -6.65 -15.88
N ARG A 241 2.86 -5.88 -14.77
CA ARG A 241 1.79 -4.91 -14.55
C ARG A 241 1.75 -3.85 -15.64
N GLU A 242 2.87 -3.20 -15.94
CA GLU A 242 2.96 -2.15 -16.96
C GLU A 242 2.55 -2.65 -18.34
N PHE A 243 3.04 -3.84 -18.72
CA PHE A 243 2.71 -4.46 -20.00
C PHE A 243 1.22 -4.83 -20.08
N GLU A 244 0.72 -5.61 -19.11
CA GLU A 244 -0.65 -6.08 -19.11
C GLU A 244 -1.65 -4.91 -18.95
N ARG A 245 -1.34 -3.90 -18.14
CA ARG A 245 -2.18 -2.71 -17.99
C ARG A 245 -2.36 -1.99 -19.33
N LYS A 246 -1.27 -1.77 -20.09
CA LYS A 246 -1.35 -1.15 -21.42
C LYS A 246 -2.21 -1.96 -22.39
N GLU A 247 -2.12 -3.28 -22.35
CA GLU A 247 -2.93 -4.15 -23.21
C GLU A 247 -4.41 -4.17 -22.79
N VAL A 248 -4.70 -4.15 -21.49
CA VAL A 248 -6.08 -4.03 -20.96
C VAL A 248 -6.70 -2.69 -21.34
N ILE A 249 -5.97 -1.57 -21.24
CA ILE A 249 -6.44 -0.25 -21.67
C ILE A 249 -6.77 -0.25 -23.16
N LYS A 250 -5.88 -0.78 -24.01
CA LYS A 250 -6.14 -0.92 -25.45
C LYS A 250 -7.37 -1.78 -25.73
N TYR A 251 -7.57 -2.85 -24.96
CA TYR A 251 -8.76 -3.70 -25.08
C TYR A 251 -10.03 -2.95 -24.68
N ALA A 252 -10.02 -2.23 -23.56
CA ALA A 252 -11.13 -1.41 -23.09
C ALA A 252 -11.55 -0.37 -24.14
N GLN A 253 -10.58 0.34 -24.73
CA GLN A 253 -10.82 1.32 -25.79
C GLN A 253 -11.36 0.67 -27.08
N LYS A 254 -10.76 -0.43 -27.53
CA LYS A 254 -11.07 -1.02 -28.86
C LYS A 254 -12.30 -1.92 -28.89
N ARG A 255 -12.57 -2.65 -27.80
CA ARG A 255 -13.61 -3.70 -27.77
C ARG A 255 -14.84 -3.27 -27.00
N VAL A 256 -14.65 -2.55 -25.90
CA VAL A 256 -15.76 -2.10 -25.05
C VAL A 256 -16.19 -0.67 -25.43
N GLY A 257 -15.24 0.18 -25.84
CA GLY A 257 -15.51 1.54 -26.29
C GLY A 257 -15.38 2.59 -25.18
N PHE A 258 -14.67 2.29 -24.09
CA PHE A 258 -14.39 3.26 -23.04
C PHE A 258 -13.53 4.42 -23.54
N SER A 259 -13.83 5.63 -23.07
CA SER A 259 -13.00 6.81 -23.31
C SER A 259 -11.74 6.79 -22.42
N GLU A 260 -10.73 7.59 -22.78
CA GLU A 260 -9.50 7.72 -21.98
C GLU A 260 -9.76 8.37 -20.62
N GLU A 261 -10.72 9.29 -20.55
CA GLU A 261 -11.18 9.92 -19.30
C GLU A 261 -11.89 8.92 -18.38
N GLU A 262 -12.69 8.01 -18.93
CA GLU A 262 -13.33 6.95 -18.15
C GLU A 262 -12.32 5.94 -17.63
N ILE A 263 -11.30 5.59 -18.42
CA ILE A 263 -10.27 4.63 -18.02
C ILE A 263 -9.35 5.20 -16.94
N SER A 264 -9.01 6.47 -17.03
CA SER A 264 -8.14 7.16 -16.06
C SER A 264 -8.86 7.44 -14.74
N SER A 265 -10.16 7.74 -14.77
CA SER A 265 -10.99 7.87 -13.58
C SER A 265 -11.41 6.51 -12.99
N ALA A 266 -11.41 5.43 -13.79
CA ALA A 266 -11.69 4.06 -13.35
C ALA A 266 -10.51 3.46 -12.56
N SER A 267 -10.32 3.96 -11.34
CA SER A 267 -9.35 3.42 -10.38
C SER A 267 -9.92 2.31 -9.48
N ASP A 268 -11.16 1.86 -9.73
CA ASP A 268 -11.79 0.78 -8.96
C ASP A 268 -11.14 -0.57 -9.28
N ALA A 269 -10.56 -1.21 -8.27
CA ALA A 269 -9.89 -2.50 -8.36
C ALA A 269 -10.79 -3.60 -8.95
N ARG A 270 -12.10 -3.55 -8.70
CA ARG A 270 -13.08 -4.53 -9.22
C ARG A 270 -13.28 -4.39 -10.72
N ALA A 271 -13.38 -3.15 -11.20
CA ALA A 271 -13.56 -2.87 -12.61
C ALA A 271 -12.32 -3.32 -13.41
N ILE A 272 -11.13 -3.03 -12.87
CA ILE A 272 -9.85 -3.45 -13.45
C ILE A 272 -9.75 -4.98 -13.49
N GLU A 273 -10.14 -5.68 -12.41
CA GLU A 273 -10.16 -7.14 -12.37
C GLU A 273 -11.09 -7.74 -13.44
N LEU A 274 -12.28 -7.19 -13.59
CA LEU A 274 -13.25 -7.65 -14.60
C LEU A 274 -12.71 -7.45 -16.02
N LEU A 275 -12.17 -6.26 -16.32
CA LEU A 275 -11.55 -5.95 -17.59
C LEU A 275 -10.37 -6.86 -17.89
N TYR A 276 -9.52 -7.11 -16.90
CA TYR A 276 -8.38 -8.01 -17.01
C TYR A 276 -8.82 -9.45 -17.34
N LYS A 277 -9.82 -9.97 -16.64
CA LYS A 277 -10.39 -11.30 -16.90
C LYS A 277 -11.03 -11.38 -18.29
N ALA A 278 -11.77 -10.35 -18.70
CA ALA A 278 -12.37 -10.28 -20.04
C ALA A 278 -11.29 -10.29 -21.13
N TRP A 279 -10.25 -9.47 -20.99
CA TRP A 279 -9.10 -9.46 -21.90
C TRP A 279 -8.38 -10.79 -21.97
N LYS A 280 -8.10 -11.44 -20.81
CA LYS A 280 -7.49 -12.78 -20.77
C LYS A 280 -8.38 -13.82 -21.45
N TRP A 281 -9.69 -13.78 -21.21
CA TRP A 281 -10.64 -14.70 -21.81
C TRP A 281 -10.69 -14.57 -23.33
N ASP A 282 -10.78 -13.35 -23.85
CA ASP A 282 -10.83 -13.09 -25.29
C ASP A 282 -9.53 -13.48 -25.98
N ASN A 283 -8.38 -13.17 -25.39
CA ASN A 283 -7.08 -13.64 -25.87
C ASN A 283 -7.01 -15.18 -25.95
N LEU A 284 -7.57 -15.87 -24.96
CA LEU A 284 -7.65 -17.33 -24.99
C LEU A 284 -8.58 -17.81 -26.11
N MET A 285 -9.74 -17.19 -26.30
CA MET A 285 -10.67 -17.54 -27.37
C MET A 285 -10.06 -17.31 -28.77
N GLU A 286 -9.35 -16.22 -28.99
CA GLU A 286 -8.67 -15.93 -30.26
C GLU A 286 -7.51 -16.90 -30.54
N LYS A 287 -6.84 -17.41 -29.49
CA LYS A 287 -5.77 -18.42 -29.62
C LYS A 287 -6.29 -19.86 -29.75
N LYS A 288 -7.57 -20.15 -29.45
CA LYS A 288 -8.18 -21.48 -29.68
C LYS A 288 -8.17 -21.97 -31.14
N PRO A 289 -8.48 -21.16 -32.17
CA PRO A 289 -8.42 -21.63 -33.55
C PRO A 289 -6.99 -21.88 -34.05
N THR A 290 -5.98 -21.13 -33.56
CA THR A 290 -4.58 -21.29 -33.97
C THR A 290 -3.94 -22.53 -33.33
N THR A 291 -4.25 -22.81 -32.07
CA THR A 291 -3.85 -24.05 -31.39
C THR A 291 -4.48 -25.29 -32.04
N LYS A 292 -5.78 -25.26 -32.39
CA LYS A 292 -6.43 -26.34 -33.16
C LYS A 292 -5.81 -26.55 -34.56
N LYS A 293 -5.32 -25.49 -35.21
CA LYS A 293 -4.60 -25.59 -36.49
C LYS A 293 -3.19 -26.17 -36.32
N ARG A 294 -2.44 -25.76 -35.28
CA ARG A 294 -1.12 -26.32 -34.96
C ARG A 294 -1.19 -27.79 -34.56
N THR A 295 -2.19 -28.22 -33.80
CA THR A 295 -2.36 -29.65 -33.48
C THR A 295 -2.77 -30.48 -34.70
N ARG A 296 -3.47 -29.89 -35.67
CA ARG A 296 -3.79 -30.55 -36.95
C ARG A 296 -2.59 -30.63 -37.89
N GLN A 297 -1.64 -29.71 -37.78
CA GLN A 297 -0.39 -29.68 -38.56
C GLN A 297 0.78 -30.39 -37.86
N ALA A 298 0.66 -30.71 -36.57
CA ALA A 298 1.63 -31.55 -35.89
C ALA A 298 1.71 -32.90 -36.64
N PRO A 299 2.92 -33.35 -37.01
CA PRO A 299 3.07 -34.62 -37.71
C PRO A 299 2.43 -35.70 -36.83
N LYS A 300 1.42 -36.39 -37.37
CA LYS A 300 0.81 -37.53 -36.68
C LYS A 300 1.97 -38.45 -36.30
N MET A 301 2.15 -38.70 -35.00
CA MET A 301 3.09 -39.73 -34.56
C MET A 301 2.87 -40.95 -35.44
N ALA A 302 3.95 -41.45 -36.05
CA ALA A 302 3.87 -42.64 -36.88
C ALA A 302 3.09 -43.67 -36.08
N LYS A 303 1.90 -44.05 -36.56
CA LYS A 303 1.13 -45.16 -36.01
C LYS A 303 2.15 -46.27 -35.79
N ALA A 304 2.30 -46.76 -34.55
CA ALA A 304 3.21 -47.86 -34.25
C ALA A 304 3.02 -48.89 -35.36
N GLY A 305 4.05 -49.02 -36.21
CA GLY A 305 3.93 -49.81 -37.43
C GLY A 305 3.46 -51.20 -37.02
N GLN A 306 2.50 -51.78 -37.76
CA GLN A 306 2.22 -53.18 -37.55
C GLN A 306 3.55 -53.95 -37.58
N PRO A 307 3.80 -54.87 -36.63
CA PRO A 307 5.07 -55.57 -36.57
C PRO A 307 5.34 -56.17 -37.95
N ALA A 308 6.47 -55.77 -38.56
CA ALA A 308 6.83 -56.22 -39.89
C ALA A 308 6.76 -57.74 -39.93
N THR A 309 6.02 -58.28 -40.89
CA THR A 309 5.85 -59.72 -41.00
C THR A 309 7.22 -60.37 -41.22
N LYS A 310 7.40 -61.61 -40.76
CA LYS A 310 8.68 -62.34 -40.93
C LYS A 310 9.17 -62.32 -42.39
N ARG A 311 8.24 -62.31 -43.36
CA ARG A 311 8.52 -62.18 -44.79
C ARG A 311 9.11 -60.82 -45.18
N GLU A 312 8.57 -59.72 -44.64
CA GLU A 312 9.07 -58.38 -44.92
C GLU A 312 10.46 -58.15 -44.33
N VAL A 313 10.72 -58.69 -43.14
CA VAL A 313 12.06 -58.65 -42.52
C VAL A 313 13.07 -59.43 -43.37
N ALA A 314 12.72 -60.63 -43.83
CA ALA A 314 13.58 -61.46 -44.68
C ALA A 314 13.83 -60.83 -46.06
N ASN A 315 12.84 -60.18 -46.67
CA ASN A 315 13.03 -59.48 -47.93
C ASN A 315 13.92 -58.23 -47.78
N ARG A 316 13.79 -57.53 -46.65
CA ARG A 316 14.62 -56.36 -46.34
C ARG A 316 16.08 -56.75 -46.09
N SER A 317 16.35 -57.86 -45.40
CA SER A 317 17.71 -58.36 -45.19
C SER A 317 18.35 -58.81 -46.51
N LYS A 318 17.61 -59.54 -47.37
CA LYS A 318 18.08 -59.93 -48.70
C LYS A 318 18.41 -58.74 -49.58
N ARG A 319 17.57 -57.70 -49.57
CA ARG A 319 17.83 -56.48 -50.34
C ARG A 319 19.10 -55.76 -49.84
N LYS A 320 19.28 -55.64 -48.52
CA LYS A 320 20.50 -55.07 -47.94
C LYS A 320 21.74 -55.88 -48.28
N ALA A 321 21.68 -57.21 -48.22
CA ALA A 321 22.79 -58.08 -48.60
C ALA A 321 23.15 -57.94 -50.09
N ARG A 322 22.15 -57.78 -50.98
CA ARG A 322 22.39 -57.47 -52.40
C ARG A 322 23.05 -56.11 -52.58
N GLU A 323 22.53 -55.06 -51.96
CA GLU A 323 23.09 -53.71 -52.05
C GLU A 323 24.53 -53.66 -51.51
N GLN A 324 24.84 -54.42 -50.47
CA GLN A 324 26.19 -54.53 -49.92
C GLN A 324 27.13 -55.31 -50.84
N PHE A 325 26.65 -56.40 -51.45
CA PHE A 325 27.41 -57.13 -52.46
C PHE A 325 27.69 -56.29 -53.71
N GLU A 326 26.69 -55.57 -54.21
CA GLU A 326 26.84 -54.67 -55.36
C GLU A 326 27.83 -53.51 -55.08
N LYS A 327 27.89 -53.03 -53.82
CA LYS A 327 28.81 -51.96 -53.41
C LYS A 327 30.22 -52.44 -53.08
N ALA A 328 30.36 -53.58 -52.40
CA ALA A 328 31.63 -54.05 -51.87
C ALA A 328 32.31 -55.11 -52.77
N GLY A 329 31.54 -55.89 -53.54
CA GLY A 329 32.06 -56.91 -54.45
C GLY A 329 32.91 -58.01 -53.79
N THR A 330 32.88 -58.14 -52.47
CA THR A 330 33.74 -59.06 -51.72
C THR A 330 33.12 -60.46 -51.59
N VAL A 331 33.98 -61.47 -51.44
CA VAL A 331 33.57 -62.88 -51.24
C VAL A 331 32.72 -63.03 -49.97
N ASP A 332 33.03 -62.27 -48.92
CA ASP A 332 32.27 -62.29 -47.67
C ASP A 332 30.85 -61.72 -47.84
N ALA A 333 30.68 -60.65 -48.62
CA ALA A 333 29.37 -60.12 -48.97
C ALA A 333 28.55 -61.09 -49.85
N ALA A 334 29.22 -61.87 -50.72
CA ALA A 334 28.58 -62.91 -51.52
C ALA A 334 28.07 -64.07 -50.64
N VAL A 335 28.83 -64.47 -49.62
CA VAL A 335 28.46 -65.51 -48.67
C VAL A 335 27.26 -65.07 -47.81
N GLN A 336 27.24 -63.83 -47.33
CA GLN A 336 26.09 -63.28 -46.60
C GLN A 336 24.82 -63.22 -47.45
N LEU A 337 24.93 -62.90 -48.74
CA LEU A 337 23.80 -62.93 -49.67
C LEU A 337 23.25 -64.36 -49.87
N LEU A 338 24.12 -65.37 -49.89
CA LEU A 338 23.75 -66.76 -50.14
C LEU A 338 23.18 -67.45 -48.88
N MET A 339 23.70 -67.09 -47.70
CA MET A 339 23.21 -67.60 -46.41
C MET A 339 21.95 -66.91 -45.89
N GLY A 340 21.60 -65.72 -46.39
CA GLY A 340 20.41 -64.95 -45.98
C GLY A 340 19.07 -65.48 -46.52
N ARG A 341 18.90 -66.79 -46.73
CA ARG A 341 17.71 -67.39 -47.38
C ARG A 341 16.47 -67.44 -46.49
#